data_AF-A0A485M9G7-F1
#
_entry.id   AF-A0A485M9G7-F1
#
_cell.length_a   1.000
_cell.length_b   1.000
_cell.length_c   1.000
_cell.angle_alpha   90.00
_cell.angle_beta   90.00
_cell.angle_gamma   90.00
#
_symmetry.space_group_name_H-M   'P 1'
#
loop_
_entity.id
_entity.type
_entity.pdbx_description
1 polymer ?
#
loop_
_entity_poly.entity_id
_entity_poly.type
_entity_poly.pdbx_seq_one_letter_code
_entity_poly.pdbx_strand_id
1 'polypeptide(L)'
;MLLTHRLYHGAKEDAGKRLLIWTITAASVAVGFHAAIDFNLSLSALAIVLWTLFGLARGIGRYPEPKTDVKKNFDVFTLFSRWEGLPLTIIEAMLAGRPVVASAVGGVGELVAHGETGYLIEQGNLAEALEDLGKLAENKEMCLSMGDAGRRRALECFSLETMAGKYRELYLS
;
A
#
# COMPACT_ATOMS: atom_id res chain seq x y z
N MET A 1 -6.94 21.48 10.91
CA MET A 1 -6.04 22.65 11.01
C MET A 1 -4.62 22.32 11.50
N LEU A 2 -4.41 21.31 12.36
CA LEU A 2 -3.07 20.88 12.82
C LEU A 2 -2.30 19.97 11.83
N LEU A 3 -2.99 19.33 10.88
CA LEU A 3 -2.37 18.48 9.85
C LEU A 3 -1.75 19.32 8.73
N THR A 4 -2.42 20.42 8.36
CA THR A 4 -1.97 21.35 7.30
C THR A 4 -0.74 22.15 7.73
N HIS A 5 -0.63 22.55 9.00
CA HIS A 5 0.54 23.24 9.54
C HIS A 5 1.79 22.33 9.60
N ARG A 6 1.63 21.03 9.94
CA ARG A 6 2.73 20.06 9.95
C ARG A 6 3.23 19.69 8.55
N LEU A 7 2.34 19.58 7.58
CA LEU A 7 2.71 19.35 6.18
C LEU A 7 3.43 20.57 5.57
N TYR A 8 3.06 21.80 5.96
CA TYR A 8 3.74 23.02 5.51
C TYR A 8 5.17 23.14 6.07
N HIS A 9 5.38 22.82 7.36
CA HIS A 9 6.72 22.85 7.96
C HIS A 9 7.62 21.69 7.52
N GLY A 10 7.07 20.50 7.25
CA GLY A 10 7.84 19.33 6.77
C GLY A 10 8.39 19.46 5.34
N ALA A 11 7.92 20.44 4.56
CA ALA A 11 8.44 20.72 3.22
C ALA A 11 9.69 21.62 3.24
N LYS A 12 10.02 22.25 4.38
CA LYS A 12 11.14 23.18 4.51
C LYS A 12 12.51 22.50 4.74
N GLU A 13 12.51 21.27 5.26
CA GLU A 13 13.73 20.56 5.67
C GLU A 13 14.30 19.60 4.62
N ASP A 14 13.55 19.31 3.55
CA ASP A 14 13.99 18.37 2.52
C ASP A 14 14.55 19.14 1.30
N ALA A 15 15.88 19.14 1.19
CA ALA A 15 16.60 19.79 0.09
C ALA A 15 16.14 19.27 -1.29
N GLY A 16 15.72 18.00 -1.39
CA GLY A 16 15.21 17.42 -2.62
C GLY A 16 13.86 17.99 -3.03
N LYS A 17 12.95 18.19 -2.06
CA LYS A 17 11.63 18.81 -2.32
C LYS A 17 11.77 20.29 -2.70
N ARG A 18 12.71 21.00 -2.09
CA ARG A 18 13.01 22.40 -2.47
C ARG A 18 13.56 22.48 -3.89
N LEU A 19 14.50 21.62 -4.25
CA LEU A 19 15.05 21.57 -5.60
C LEU A 19 13.96 21.24 -6.63
N LEU A 20 13.07 20.29 -6.32
CA LEU A 20 11.93 19.94 -7.17
C LEU A 20 10.98 21.12 -7.37
N ILE A 21 10.63 21.86 -6.31
CA ILE A 21 9.76 23.05 -6.41
C ILE A 21 10.42 24.13 -7.28
N TRP A 22 11.73 24.35 -7.14
CA TRP A 22 12.46 25.32 -7.96
C TRP A 22 12.54 24.91 -9.43
N THR A 23 12.77 23.62 -9.73
CA THR A 23 12.80 23.15 -11.13
C THR A 23 11.43 23.24 -11.78
N ILE A 24 10.35 22.93 -11.06
CA ILE A 24 8.97 23.10 -11.54
C ILE A 24 8.68 24.57 -11.83
N THR A 25 9.00 25.46 -10.89
CA THR A 25 8.74 26.91 -11.03
C THR A 25 9.50 27.49 -12.22
N ALA A 26 10.78 27.15 -12.37
CA ALA A 26 11.60 27.59 -13.50
C ALA A 26 11.08 27.05 -14.84
N ALA A 27 10.67 25.78 -14.89
CA ALA A 27 10.08 25.19 -16.10
C ALA A 27 8.74 25.85 -16.47
N SER A 28 7.86 26.13 -15.52
CA SER A 28 6.59 26.83 -15.75
C SER A 28 6.80 28.25 -16.28
N VAL A 29 7.76 28.99 -15.74
CA VAL A 29 8.10 30.35 -16.22
C VAL A 29 8.69 30.30 -17.63
N ALA A 30 9.58 29.34 -17.93
CA ALA A 30 10.15 29.17 -19.25
C ALA A 30 9.09 28.83 -20.32
N VAL A 31 8.13 27.95 -19.99
CA VAL A 31 7.01 27.61 -20.88
C VAL A 31 6.09 28.83 -21.08
N GLY A 32 5.78 29.58 -20.03
CA GLY A 32 4.99 30.82 -20.13
C GLY A 32 5.66 31.89 -20.98
N PHE A 33 6.99 32.03 -20.88
CA PHE A 33 7.77 32.96 -21.69
C PHE A 33 7.83 32.53 -23.17
N HIS A 34 7.97 31.23 -23.44
CA HIS A 34 7.94 30.69 -24.80
C HIS A 34 6.57 30.86 -25.47
N ALA A 35 5.48 30.64 -24.73
CA ALA A 35 4.11 30.85 -25.22
C ALA A 35 3.75 32.33 -25.45
N ALA A 36 4.42 33.27 -24.76
CA ALA A 36 4.24 34.70 -24.96
C ALA A 36 4.96 35.23 -26.22
N ILE A 37 5.97 34.51 -26.72
CA ILE A 37 6.77 34.90 -27.89
C ILE A 37 6.28 34.23 -29.17
N ASP A 38 5.83 32.97 -29.11
CA ASP A 38 5.28 32.24 -30.27
C ASP A 38 3.79 31.93 -30.06
N PHE A 39 2.91 32.70 -30.72
CA PHE A 39 1.45 32.54 -30.66
C PHE A 39 0.90 31.34 -31.45
N ASN A 40 1.71 30.30 -31.63
CA ASN A 40 1.30 29.05 -32.24
C ASN A 40 1.77 27.92 -31.33
N LEU A 41 0.84 27.26 -30.64
CA LEU A 41 1.15 26.20 -29.67
C LEU A 41 1.73 24.99 -30.43
N SER A 42 3.04 25.01 -30.66
CA SER A 42 3.75 23.95 -31.35
C SER A 42 3.58 22.63 -30.60
N LEU A 43 3.45 21.51 -31.33
CA LEU A 43 3.49 20.15 -30.79
C LEU A 43 4.68 19.93 -29.83
N SER A 44 5.78 20.66 -30.02
CA SER A 44 6.92 20.66 -29.10
C SER A 44 6.60 21.22 -27.70
N ALA A 45 5.77 22.25 -27.59
CA ALA A 45 5.35 22.82 -26.30
C ALA A 45 4.44 21.84 -25.53
N LEU A 46 3.52 21.16 -26.23
CA LEU A 46 2.69 20.11 -25.64
C LEU A 46 3.54 18.93 -25.15
N ALA A 47 4.52 18.51 -25.95
CA ALA A 47 5.42 17.41 -25.59
C ALA A 47 6.23 17.71 -24.33
N ILE A 48 6.74 18.94 -24.19
CA ILE A 48 7.47 19.36 -22.98
C ILE A 48 6.55 19.37 -21.75
N VAL A 49 5.34 19.91 -21.88
CA VAL A 49 4.37 19.94 -20.77
C VAL A 49 4.01 18.52 -20.33
N LEU A 50 3.70 17.63 -21.27
CA LEU A 50 3.40 16.22 -20.99
C LEU A 50 4.61 15.50 -20.35
N TRP A 51 5.82 15.76 -20.83
CA TRP A 51 7.05 15.18 -20.27
C TRP A 51 7.32 15.68 -18.85
N THR A 52 7.11 16.97 -18.57
CA THR A 52 7.20 17.51 -17.20
C THR A 52 6.13 16.95 -16.28
N LEU A 53 4.87 16.83 -16.73
CA LEU A 53 3.80 16.22 -15.96
C LEU A 53 4.09 14.74 -15.65
N PHE A 54 4.62 14.00 -16.62
CA PHE A 54 5.01 12.61 -16.43
C PHE A 54 6.22 12.46 -15.48
N GLY A 55 7.21 13.34 -15.57
CA GLY A 55 8.35 13.41 -14.64
C GLY A 55 7.92 13.75 -13.21
N LEU A 56 7.01 14.72 -13.07
CA LEU A 56 6.38 15.09 -11.80
C LEU A 56 5.58 13.94 -11.19
N ALA A 57 4.77 13.25 -12.00
CA ALA A 57 4.00 12.08 -11.56
C ALA A 57 4.93 10.97 -11.05
N ARG A 58 6.09 10.78 -11.70
CA ARG A 58 7.12 9.83 -11.23
C ARG A 58 7.83 10.28 -9.96
N GLY A 59 8.07 11.58 -9.79
CA GLY A 59 8.66 12.13 -8.56
C GLY A 59 7.73 12.07 -7.35
N ILE A 60 6.42 12.21 -7.57
CA ILE A 60 5.38 12.12 -6.52
C ILE A 60 5.04 10.67 -6.20
N GLY A 61 5.20 9.75 -7.17
CA GLY A 61 4.94 8.32 -7.03
C GLY A 61 6.01 7.52 -6.28
N ARG A 62 6.86 8.17 -5.47
CA ARG A 62 7.74 7.45 -4.55
C ARG A 62 6.85 6.94 -3.42
N TYR A 63 6.19 5.80 -3.68
CA TYR A 63 5.47 5.06 -2.65
C TYR A 63 6.42 4.92 -1.46
N PRO A 64 6.03 5.37 -0.26
CA PRO A 64 6.85 5.11 0.91
C PRO A 64 7.09 3.61 0.95
N GLU A 65 8.35 3.21 0.95
CA GLU A 65 8.76 1.83 1.21
C GLU A 65 7.90 1.29 2.35
N PRO A 66 7.24 0.13 2.19
CA PRO A 66 6.38 -0.42 3.23
C PRO A 66 7.18 -0.44 4.52
N LYS A 67 6.71 0.33 5.52
CA LYS A 67 7.44 0.51 6.78
C LYS A 67 7.66 -0.86 7.38
N THR A 68 8.89 -1.36 7.33
CA THR A 68 9.26 -2.70 7.82
C THR A 68 9.04 -2.88 9.33
N ASP A 69 8.65 -1.82 10.04
CA ASP A 69 8.33 -1.82 11.47
C ASP A 69 6.81 -1.80 11.78
N VAL A 70 5.93 -2.21 10.85
CA VAL A 70 4.49 -2.44 11.16
C VAL A 70 4.32 -3.43 12.32
N LYS A 71 5.31 -4.31 12.53
CA LYS A 71 5.33 -5.28 13.62
C LYS A 71 5.08 -4.69 15.01
N LYS A 72 5.30 -3.40 15.28
CA LYS A 72 5.24 -2.88 16.66
C LYS A 72 3.93 -2.26 17.13
N ASN A 73 2.95 -2.04 16.26
CA ASN A 73 1.82 -1.16 16.63
C ASN A 73 0.47 -1.86 16.87
N PHE A 74 0.32 -3.15 16.59
CA PHE A 74 -0.91 -3.90 16.86
C PHE A 74 -0.64 -5.40 16.98
N ASP A 75 -1.54 -6.11 17.66
CA ASP A 75 -1.43 -7.56 17.87
C ASP A 75 -2.26 -8.40 16.89
N VAL A 76 -3.38 -7.88 16.42
CA VAL A 76 -4.28 -8.52 15.45
C VAL A 76 -4.66 -7.51 14.37
N PHE A 77 -4.72 -7.93 13.12
CA PHE A 77 -5.22 -7.12 12.01
C PHE A 77 -6.67 -7.47 11.69
N THR A 78 -7.51 -6.47 11.43
CA THR A 78 -8.92 -6.69 11.09
C THR A 78 -9.30 -6.05 9.77
N LEU A 79 -10.08 -6.76 8.94
CA LEU A 79 -10.63 -6.21 7.69
C LEU A 79 -12.07 -6.68 7.45
N PHE A 80 -13.04 -5.81 7.75
CA PHE A 80 -14.47 -6.09 7.60
C PHE A 80 -15.07 -5.39 6.38
N SER A 81 -14.43 -5.60 5.22
CA SER A 81 -14.87 -5.03 3.96
C SER A 81 -16.10 -5.73 3.40
N ARG A 82 -16.86 -5.03 2.54
CA ARG A 82 -17.98 -5.64 1.81
C ARG A 82 -17.55 -6.45 0.58
N TRP A 83 -16.39 -6.14 0.03
CA TRP A 83 -15.81 -6.83 -1.11
C TRP A 83 -14.32 -6.51 -1.16
N GLU A 84 -13.51 -7.49 -1.53
CA GLU A 84 -12.06 -7.35 -1.69
C GLU A 84 -11.59 -8.25 -2.84
N GLY A 85 -10.66 -7.75 -3.66
CA GLY A 85 -10.00 -8.57 -4.67
C GLY A 85 -8.95 -9.46 -4.01
N LEU A 86 -7.73 -8.95 -3.90
CA LEU A 86 -6.65 -9.57 -3.13
C LEU A 86 -6.00 -8.47 -2.27
N PRO A 87 -6.50 -8.22 -1.05
CA PRO A 87 -6.11 -7.05 -0.28
C PRO A 87 -4.66 -7.18 0.18
N LEU A 88 -3.79 -6.32 -0.35
CA LEU A 88 -2.37 -6.28 0.03
C LEU A 88 -2.16 -6.02 1.52
N THR A 89 -3.10 -5.32 2.16
CA THR A 89 -3.07 -5.04 3.60
C THR A 89 -3.11 -6.31 4.46
N ILE A 90 -3.81 -7.36 4.02
CA ILE A 90 -3.79 -8.67 4.69
C ILE A 90 -2.41 -9.31 4.55
N ILE A 91 -1.79 -9.25 3.36
CA ILE A 91 -0.45 -9.78 3.12
C ILE A 91 0.58 -9.03 3.97
N GLU A 92 0.49 -7.70 4.04
CA GLU A 92 1.34 -6.86 4.89
C GLU A 92 1.21 -7.24 6.39
N ALA A 93 -0.01 -7.47 6.86
CA ALA A 93 -0.25 -7.92 8.24
C ALA A 93 0.34 -9.31 8.50
N MET A 94 0.16 -10.25 7.57
CA MET A 94 0.77 -11.58 7.64
C MET A 94 2.29 -11.50 7.65
N LEU A 95 2.91 -10.68 6.79
CA LEU A 95 4.36 -10.45 6.79
C LEU A 95 4.86 -9.81 8.09
N ALA A 96 4.03 -8.98 8.72
CA ALA A 96 4.26 -8.45 10.05
C ALA A 96 4.12 -9.50 11.17
N GLY A 97 3.70 -10.73 10.85
CA GLY A 97 3.51 -11.81 11.82
C GLY A 97 2.28 -11.60 12.70
N ARG A 98 1.21 -11.01 12.13
CA ARG A 98 -0.02 -10.70 12.87
C ARG A 98 -1.17 -11.55 12.32
N PRO A 99 -1.93 -12.24 13.20
CA PRO A 99 -3.13 -12.94 12.77
C PRO A 99 -4.16 -11.97 12.21
N VAL A 100 -4.99 -12.48 11.31
CA VAL A 100 -5.97 -11.67 10.56
C VAL A 100 -7.38 -12.13 10.91
N VAL A 101 -8.25 -11.21 11.32
CA VAL A 101 -9.70 -11.47 11.46
C VAL A 101 -10.43 -10.65 10.41
N ALA A 102 -11.02 -11.31 9.41
CA ALA A 102 -11.58 -10.63 8.25
C ALA A 102 -12.92 -11.22 7.80
N SER A 103 -13.71 -10.44 7.07
CA SER A 103 -14.91 -10.97 6.42
C SER A 103 -14.55 -11.90 5.26
N ALA A 104 -15.24 -13.04 5.15
CA ALA A 104 -15.08 -14.01 4.09
C ALA A 104 -15.68 -13.50 2.76
N VAL A 105 -15.04 -12.50 2.15
CA VAL A 105 -15.51 -11.85 0.90
C VAL A 105 -14.43 -11.83 -0.16
N GLY A 106 -14.83 -12.01 -1.42
CA GLY A 106 -13.92 -12.01 -2.57
C GLY A 106 -12.70 -12.91 -2.36
N GLY A 107 -11.48 -12.41 -2.63
CA GLY A 107 -10.24 -13.21 -2.49
C GLY A 107 -9.64 -13.22 -1.07
N VAL A 108 -10.34 -12.72 -0.04
CA VAL A 108 -9.85 -12.76 1.34
C VAL A 108 -9.62 -14.20 1.83
N GLY A 109 -10.51 -15.13 1.44
CA GLY A 109 -10.40 -16.55 1.79
C GLY A 109 -9.20 -17.26 1.13
N GLU A 110 -8.61 -16.70 0.09
CA GLU A 110 -7.39 -17.23 -0.52
C GLU A 110 -6.15 -16.89 0.32
N LEU A 111 -6.18 -15.74 1.00
CA LEU A 111 -5.11 -15.24 1.84
C LEU A 111 -5.13 -15.89 3.23
N VAL A 112 -6.28 -15.86 3.90
CA VAL A 112 -6.41 -16.30 5.30
C VAL A 112 -6.90 -17.74 5.38
N ALA A 113 -6.09 -18.62 5.97
CA ALA A 113 -6.51 -19.96 6.34
C ALA A 113 -7.24 -19.91 7.70
N HIS A 114 -8.57 -20.09 7.68
CA HIS A 114 -9.42 -20.03 8.86
C HIS A 114 -8.96 -21.01 9.94
N GLY A 115 -8.76 -20.52 11.17
CA GLY A 115 -8.27 -21.29 12.31
C GLY A 115 -6.76 -21.55 12.33
N GLU A 116 -6.03 -21.19 11.28
CA GLU A 116 -4.58 -21.41 11.17
C GLU A 116 -3.77 -20.12 11.14
N THR A 117 -4.13 -19.18 10.26
CA THR A 117 -3.44 -17.89 10.10
C THR A 117 -4.27 -16.72 10.63
N GLY A 118 -5.46 -17.02 11.15
CA GLY A 118 -6.46 -16.04 11.54
C GLY A 118 -7.87 -16.60 11.41
N TYR A 119 -8.87 -15.74 11.48
CA TYR A 119 -10.28 -16.10 11.40
C TYR A 119 -10.99 -15.39 10.26
N LEU A 120 -11.96 -16.10 9.70
CA LEU A 120 -12.86 -15.62 8.66
C LEU A 120 -14.26 -15.64 9.22
N ILE A 121 -14.94 -14.49 9.17
CA ILE A 121 -16.31 -14.33 9.65
C ILE A 121 -17.28 -14.16 8.49
N GLU A 122 -18.54 -14.47 8.72
CA GLU A 122 -19.60 -14.12 7.77
C GLU A 122 -19.70 -12.58 7.62
N GLN A 123 -19.96 -12.11 6.39
CA GLN A 123 -20.12 -10.69 6.13
C GLN A 123 -21.25 -10.10 6.98
N GLY A 124 -20.92 -9.07 7.77
CA GLY A 124 -21.90 -8.41 8.65
C GLY A 124 -22.08 -9.09 10.01
N ASN A 125 -21.51 -10.27 10.23
CA ASN A 125 -21.55 -10.94 11.53
C ASN A 125 -20.39 -10.51 12.44
N LEU A 126 -20.45 -9.27 12.92
CA LEU A 126 -19.42 -8.75 13.83
C LEU A 126 -19.40 -9.45 15.21
N ALA A 127 -20.43 -10.21 15.56
CA ALA A 127 -20.45 -10.97 16.80
C ALA A 127 -19.40 -12.10 16.77
N GLU A 128 -19.25 -12.79 15.65
CA GLU A 128 -18.18 -13.78 15.44
C GLU A 128 -16.79 -13.14 15.59
N ALA A 129 -16.60 -11.94 15.01
CA ALA A 129 -15.33 -11.23 15.13
C ALA A 129 -14.99 -10.88 16.58
N LEU A 130 -15.97 -10.49 17.40
CA LEU A 130 -15.74 -10.21 18.82
C LEU A 130 -15.33 -11.46 19.59
N GLU A 131 -15.94 -12.61 19.30
CA GLU A 131 -15.59 -13.88 19.92
C GLU A 131 -14.15 -14.28 19.56
N ASP A 132 -13.79 -14.20 18.28
CA ASP A 132 -12.48 -14.58 17.78
C ASP A 132 -11.36 -13.64 18.26
N LEU A 133 -11.65 -12.33 18.30
CA LEU A 133 -10.75 -11.36 18.92
C LEU A 133 -10.58 -11.62 20.42
N GLY A 134 -11.64 -12.04 21.12
CA GLY A 134 -11.58 -12.48 22.52
C GLY A 134 -10.62 -13.65 22.70
N LYS A 135 -10.76 -14.71 21.90
CA LYS A 135 -9.86 -15.89 21.94
C LYS A 135 -8.40 -15.48 21.74
N LEU A 136 -8.14 -14.58 20.78
CA LEU A 136 -6.78 -14.08 20.50
C LEU A 136 -6.22 -13.19 21.61
N ALA A 137 -7.07 -12.38 22.24
CA ALA A 137 -6.68 -11.53 23.36
C ALA A 137 -6.36 -12.33 24.63
N GLU A 138 -7.11 -13.40 24.88
CA GLU A 138 -6.93 -14.27 26.05
C GLU A 138 -5.76 -15.26 25.88
N ASN A 139 -5.48 -15.69 24.65
CA ASN A 139 -4.44 -16.66 24.36
C ASN A 139 -3.33 -16.08 23.48
N LYS A 140 -2.32 -15.48 24.14
CA LYS A 140 -1.15 -14.89 23.48
C LYS A 140 -0.34 -15.90 22.67
N GLU A 141 -0.23 -17.14 23.13
CA GLU A 141 0.51 -18.19 22.41
C GLU A 141 -0.18 -18.54 21.09
N MET A 142 -1.51 -18.68 21.11
CA MET A 142 -2.31 -18.87 19.92
C MET A 142 -2.17 -17.68 18.96
N CYS A 143 -2.25 -16.45 19.47
CA CYS A 143 -2.08 -15.25 18.66
C CYS A 143 -0.71 -15.21 17.95
N LEU A 144 0.37 -15.55 18.65
CA LEU A 144 1.72 -15.60 18.07
C LEU A 144 1.86 -16.74 17.05
N SER A 145 1.36 -17.93 17.39
CA SER A 145 1.39 -19.10 16.51
C SER A 145 0.67 -18.85 15.18
N MET A 146 -0.53 -18.26 15.24
CA MET A 146 -1.28 -17.88 14.03
C MET A 146 -0.58 -16.79 13.23
N GLY A 147 0.02 -15.81 13.90
CA GLY A 147 0.83 -14.77 13.25
C GLY A 147 2.04 -15.36 12.50
N ASP A 148 2.76 -16.29 13.11
CA ASP A 148 3.90 -16.97 12.51
C ASP A 148 3.49 -17.89 11.34
N ALA A 149 2.36 -18.59 11.48
CA ALA A 149 1.76 -19.36 10.39
C ALA A 149 1.38 -18.45 9.20
N GLY A 150 0.74 -17.31 9.49
CA GLY A 150 0.41 -16.30 8.48
C GLY A 150 1.65 -15.77 7.77
N ARG A 151 2.71 -15.48 8.52
CA ARG A 151 3.98 -15.02 7.94
C ARG A 151 4.62 -16.04 7.00
N ARG A 152 4.67 -17.32 7.40
CA ARG A 152 5.17 -18.40 6.53
C ARG A 152 4.37 -18.49 5.24
N ARG A 153 3.03 -18.53 5.36
CA ARG A 153 2.12 -18.56 4.21
C ARG A 153 2.35 -17.37 3.26
N ALA A 154 2.51 -16.17 3.81
CA ALA A 154 2.79 -14.96 3.01
C ALA A 154 4.08 -15.10 2.18
N LEU A 155 5.17 -15.56 2.82
CA LEU A 155 6.46 -15.72 2.15
C LEU A 155 6.44 -16.85 1.11
N GLU A 156 5.77 -17.96 1.41
CA GLU A 156 5.71 -19.14 0.53
C GLU A 156 4.83 -18.88 -0.70
N CYS A 157 3.65 -18.28 -0.51
CA CYS A 157 2.62 -18.20 -1.54
C CYS A 157 2.55 -16.85 -2.27
N PHE A 158 2.93 -15.76 -1.60
CA PHE A 158 2.65 -14.39 -2.04
C PHE A 158 3.90 -13.50 -2.10
N SER A 159 5.11 -14.09 -2.05
CA SER A 159 6.34 -13.36 -2.36
C SER A 159 6.42 -12.98 -3.84
N LEU A 160 7.15 -11.91 -4.13
CA LEU A 160 7.36 -11.45 -5.50
C LEU A 160 8.01 -12.55 -6.34
N GLU A 161 8.97 -13.26 -5.75
CA GLU A 161 9.69 -14.37 -6.37
C GLU A 161 8.74 -15.52 -6.72
N THR A 162 7.89 -15.95 -5.78
CA THR A 162 6.88 -17.00 -6.03
C THR A 162 5.91 -16.58 -7.12
N MET A 163 5.37 -15.35 -7.05
CA MET A 163 4.40 -14.86 -8.04
C MET A 163 5.02 -14.74 -9.43
N ALA A 164 6.22 -14.16 -9.54
CA ALA A 164 6.94 -14.03 -10.80
C ALA A 164 7.27 -15.41 -11.40
N GLY A 165 7.63 -16.39 -10.57
CA GLY A 165 7.84 -17.77 -11.00
C GLY A 165 6.58 -18.39 -11.61
N LYS A 166 5.44 -18.31 -10.91
CA LYS A 166 4.15 -18.81 -11.40
C LYS A 166 3.71 -18.14 -12.70
N TYR A 167 3.86 -16.82 -12.82
CA TYR A 167 3.56 -16.12 -14.07
C TYR A 167 4.45 -16.58 -15.21
N ARG A 168 5.76 -16.75 -14.95
CA ARG A 168 6.71 -17.23 -15.96
C ARG A 168 6.33 -18.62 -16.47
N GLU A 169 5.94 -19.54 -15.59
CA GLU A 169 5.46 -20.86 -15.99
C GLU A 169 4.23 -20.77 -16.90
N LEU A 170 3.25 -19.94 -16.53
CA LEU A 170 2.03 -19.74 -17.33
C LEU A 170 2.28 -19.12 -18.71
N TYR A 171 3.25 -18.21 -18.83
CA TYR A 171 3.60 -17.63 -20.13
C TYR A 171 4.43 -18.57 -21.02
N LEU A 172 5.02 -19.61 -20.46
CA LEU A 172 5.86 -20.57 -21.16
C LEU A 172 5.15 -21.92 -21.42
N SER A 173 3.92 -22.10 -20.93
CA SER A 173 3.03 -23.22 -21.24
C SER A 173 2.24 -22.98 -22.52
#